data_AF-A0A8B3E6L1-F1
#
_entry.id   AF-A0A8B3E6L1-F1
#
_cell.length_a   1.000
_cell.length_b   1.000
_cell.length_c   1.000
_cell.angle_alpha   90.00
_cell.angle_beta   90.00
_cell.angle_gamma   90.00
#
_symmetry.space_group_name_H-M   'P 1'
#
loop_
_entity.id
_entity.type
_entity.pdbx_description
1 polymer ?
#
loop_
_entity_poly.entity_id
_entity_poly.type
_entity_poly.pdbx_seq_one_letter_code
_entity_poly.pdbx_strand_id
1 'polypeptide(L)'
;MKNKVRKILMILSCLISLSFTLSAQNPYLPLWEFIPDGEPYVFEDPDCPGKYRVYIYGSHDNLKWMYCGRDQVVWSAPIEDLTRWRYDGVIFKVNESPELYKLNADGTDDVLFAPDVTVTTDADGKKTYYLFPNNQGGGRNSMIAKSDRPDGPFTVCNWNKERPRETFGCLGFDPAVFVDDDGRVYGYWGFGISHGAELDPATMCTVKPGTEVVENMISGYRQEGIFRFFEASSIRKIEDKYVFIYSRTTAEGEDGLPNASNYTLAYAYSEHPLGPWTYGGTIIDARAREYDEKGNVIASAMPGGNTHGSICKIGEQWYVFYHRQIGTDCYARQAMVSAIDVKVEKGKGGKVVISRGEFNSEGFLLEGLNPMQRISAGLACWHTNPGGIKEVYPHYVYTGSYIRPVYRDNNPYAGDNNHKIPFAPVVNNTSGSIVGYKYLNMNAVPRDKSLQMQLRLKAEDTDGRIRIMLGSPWTTKGGVEIGLVNVKAGSTCREFYASLSIPAKLHKGKQPLFFVFESETEGQSICEFYDFLMLARP
;
A
#
# COMPACT_ATOMS: atom_id res chain seq x y z
N MET A 1 -33.13 -36.22 -43.48
CA MET A 1 -32.34 -37.11 -42.61
C MET A 1 -30.98 -36.49 -42.39
N LYS A 2 -30.55 -36.43 -41.12
CA LYS A 2 -29.60 -35.45 -40.57
C LYS A 2 -28.14 -35.75 -40.90
N ASN A 3 -27.48 -34.73 -41.45
CA ASN A 3 -26.09 -34.26 -41.29
C ASN A 3 -25.01 -35.17 -40.66
N LYS A 4 -24.10 -35.62 -41.54
CA LYS A 4 -22.69 -35.22 -41.67
C LYS A 4 -21.77 -35.12 -40.43
N VAL A 5 -20.74 -35.97 -40.49
CA VAL A 5 -19.31 -35.76 -40.16
C VAL A 5 -18.87 -35.91 -38.70
N ARG A 6 -18.19 -37.04 -38.47
CA ARG A 6 -17.38 -37.39 -37.31
C ARG A 6 -15.98 -36.77 -37.38
N LYS A 7 -15.45 -36.45 -36.20
CA LYS A 7 -14.04 -36.18 -35.81
C LYS A 7 -13.47 -34.81 -36.20
N ILE A 8 -13.41 -33.91 -35.21
CA ILE A 8 -12.17 -33.36 -34.62
C ILE A 8 -12.54 -32.96 -33.18
N LEU A 9 -11.93 -33.64 -32.20
CA LEU A 9 -11.97 -33.26 -30.80
C LEU A 9 -10.90 -32.16 -30.62
N MET A 10 -11.27 -30.90 -30.88
CA MET A 10 -10.45 -29.76 -30.42
C MET A 10 -10.74 -29.57 -28.94
N ILE A 11 -9.79 -29.98 -28.12
CA ILE A 11 -9.58 -29.42 -26.78
C ILE A 11 -9.32 -27.94 -27.00
N LEU A 12 -10.37 -27.12 -26.95
CA LEU A 12 -10.23 -25.69 -26.81
C LEU A 12 -10.00 -25.42 -25.33
N SER A 13 -8.77 -25.67 -24.88
CA SER A 13 -8.26 -25.03 -23.68
C SER A 13 -8.28 -23.53 -23.97
N CYS A 14 -9.30 -22.83 -23.48
CA CYS A 14 -9.27 -21.39 -23.30
C CYS A 14 -8.13 -21.08 -22.32
N LEU A 15 -6.91 -21.02 -22.83
CA LEU A 15 -5.82 -20.26 -22.24
C LEU A 15 -6.22 -18.79 -22.39
N ILE A 16 -7.07 -18.32 -21.48
CA ILE A 16 -7.09 -16.90 -21.16
C ILE A 16 -5.67 -16.64 -20.64
N SER A 17 -4.86 -15.95 -21.43
CA SER A 17 -3.54 -15.47 -21.04
C SER A 17 -3.72 -14.40 -19.97
N LEU A 18 -4.03 -14.83 -18.76
CA LEU A 18 -4.04 -14.01 -17.56
C LEU A 18 -2.63 -13.43 -17.41
N SER A 19 -2.52 -12.13 -17.62
CA SER A 19 -1.25 -11.41 -17.53
C SER A 19 -0.92 -11.22 -16.06
N PHE A 20 0.05 -11.99 -15.56
CA PHE A 20 0.61 -11.81 -14.23
C PHE A 20 1.69 -10.74 -14.29
N THR A 21 1.72 -9.85 -13.30
CA THR A 21 2.88 -8.99 -13.05
C THR A 21 3.76 -9.68 -12.03
N LEU A 22 5.02 -9.95 -12.38
CA LEU A 22 6.03 -10.43 -11.44
C LEU A 22 6.47 -9.24 -10.56
N SER A 23 5.92 -9.16 -9.36
CA SER A 23 6.21 -8.11 -8.39
C SER A 23 5.98 -8.63 -6.98
N ALA A 24 6.95 -8.43 -6.10
CA ALA A 24 6.84 -8.75 -4.67
C ALA A 24 7.54 -7.71 -3.80
N GLN A 25 8.36 -6.85 -4.40
CA GLN A 25 8.94 -5.65 -3.80
C GLN A 25 7.87 -4.67 -3.31
N ASN A 26 8.27 -3.59 -2.66
CA ASN A 26 7.42 -2.45 -2.37
C ASN A 26 7.65 -1.30 -3.37
N PRO A 27 6.56 -0.70 -3.90
CA PRO A 27 5.18 -1.16 -3.82
C PRO A 27 5.00 -2.51 -4.53
N TYR A 28 4.09 -3.33 -4.01
CA TYR A 28 3.90 -4.70 -4.48
C TYR A 28 3.01 -4.80 -5.71
N LEU A 29 2.23 -3.76 -5.98
CA LEU A 29 1.51 -3.58 -7.24
C LEU A 29 2.37 -2.83 -8.27
N PRO A 30 2.01 -2.86 -9.57
CA PRO A 30 2.74 -2.12 -10.59
C PRO A 30 2.87 -0.63 -10.27
N LEU A 31 3.99 -0.01 -10.64
CA LEU A 31 4.31 1.38 -10.24
C LEU A 31 3.33 2.46 -10.73
N TRP A 32 2.47 2.13 -11.69
CA TRP A 32 1.43 3.02 -12.21
C TRP A 32 0.05 2.81 -11.59
N GLU A 33 -0.06 1.79 -10.74
CA GLU A 33 -1.29 1.40 -10.09
C GLU A 33 -1.31 1.99 -8.68
N PHE A 34 -2.38 2.70 -8.36
CA PHE A 34 -2.49 3.51 -7.14
C PHE A 34 -3.70 3.04 -6.34
N ILE A 35 -3.47 2.01 -5.51
CA ILE A 35 -4.47 1.39 -4.64
C ILE A 35 -4.13 1.72 -3.17
N PRO A 36 -4.59 2.86 -2.64
CA PRO A 36 -4.56 3.12 -1.21
C PRO A 36 -5.67 2.38 -0.47
N ASP A 37 -5.66 2.55 0.85
CA ASP A 37 -6.71 2.01 1.72
C ASP A 37 -6.88 0.48 1.57
N GLY A 38 -5.74 -0.19 1.40
CA GLY A 38 -5.68 -1.62 1.08
C GLY A 38 -6.08 -2.49 2.26
N GLU A 39 -7.21 -3.16 2.14
CA GLU A 39 -7.79 -4.09 3.09
C GLU A 39 -7.55 -5.54 2.60
N PRO A 40 -6.66 -6.31 3.27
CA PRO A 40 -6.23 -7.64 2.87
C PRO A 40 -7.11 -8.76 3.44
N TYR A 41 -7.50 -9.70 2.58
CA TYR A 41 -8.16 -10.96 2.97
C TYR A 41 -7.61 -12.16 2.21
N VAL A 42 -7.53 -13.31 2.89
CA VAL A 42 -7.25 -14.60 2.23
C VAL A 42 -8.57 -15.31 1.99
N PHE A 43 -8.94 -15.43 0.72
CA PHE A 43 -10.12 -16.17 0.30
C PHE A 43 -9.74 -17.29 -0.66
N GLU A 44 -10.64 -18.26 -0.79
CA GLU A 44 -10.50 -19.33 -1.76
C GLU A 44 -10.55 -18.75 -3.17
N ASP A 45 -9.67 -19.22 -4.06
CA ASP A 45 -9.64 -18.84 -5.46
C ASP A 45 -10.93 -19.34 -6.13
N PRO A 46 -11.85 -18.45 -6.56
CA PRO A 46 -13.13 -18.86 -7.13
C PRO A 46 -12.96 -19.56 -8.49
N ASP A 47 -11.79 -19.46 -9.11
CA ASP A 47 -11.47 -20.15 -10.37
C ASP A 47 -10.64 -21.43 -10.14
N CYS A 48 -10.13 -21.65 -8.92
CA CYS A 48 -9.32 -22.81 -8.54
C CYS A 48 -9.70 -23.32 -7.15
N PRO A 49 -10.82 -24.06 -7.01
CA PRO A 49 -11.28 -24.58 -5.72
C PRO A 49 -10.19 -25.35 -4.93
N GLY A 50 -10.10 -25.10 -3.62
CA GLY A 50 -9.04 -25.61 -2.74
C GLY A 50 -7.69 -24.88 -2.82
N LYS A 51 -7.56 -23.88 -3.71
CA LYS A 51 -6.45 -22.91 -3.70
C LYS A 51 -6.92 -21.60 -3.08
N TYR A 52 -5.98 -20.84 -2.55
CA TYR A 52 -6.26 -19.59 -1.85
C TYR A 52 -5.42 -18.46 -2.41
N ARG A 53 -5.98 -17.27 -2.37
CA ARG A 53 -5.29 -16.05 -2.77
C ARG A 53 -5.43 -15.02 -1.66
N VAL A 54 -4.41 -14.19 -1.51
CA VAL A 54 -4.59 -12.90 -0.84
C VAL A 54 -5.22 -11.94 -1.85
N TYR A 55 -6.29 -11.29 -1.43
CA TYR A 55 -6.99 -10.22 -2.14
C TYR A 55 -6.71 -8.89 -1.43
N ILE A 56 -6.55 -7.83 -2.21
CA ILE A 56 -6.43 -6.45 -1.71
C ILE A 56 -7.57 -5.64 -2.30
N TYR A 57 -8.50 -5.27 -1.43
CA TYR A 57 -9.58 -4.33 -1.72
C TYR A 57 -9.10 -2.96 -1.29
N GLY A 58 -9.20 -1.96 -2.15
CA GLY A 58 -8.78 -0.61 -1.79
C GLY A 58 -9.51 0.43 -2.60
N SER A 59 -9.31 1.68 -2.20
CA SER A 59 -9.59 2.83 -3.06
C SER A 59 -8.76 2.73 -4.35
N HIS A 60 -9.16 3.46 -5.38
CA HIS A 60 -8.36 3.59 -6.60
C HIS A 60 -8.14 5.08 -6.87
N ASP A 61 -6.91 5.57 -6.77
CA ASP A 61 -6.55 6.99 -7.01
C ASP A 61 -6.55 7.30 -8.53
N ASN A 62 -7.70 7.12 -9.19
CA ASN A 62 -7.86 7.31 -10.63
C ASN A 62 -8.27 8.73 -11.03
N LEU A 63 -8.74 9.56 -10.09
CA LEU A 63 -9.06 10.97 -10.34
C LEU A 63 -7.81 11.86 -10.37
N LYS A 64 -6.75 11.53 -9.63
CA LYS A 64 -5.42 12.18 -9.64
C LYS A 64 -5.36 13.64 -9.12
N TRP A 65 -6.50 14.31 -8.95
CA TRP A 65 -6.59 15.68 -8.41
C TRP A 65 -7.38 15.77 -7.10
N MET A 66 -7.90 14.64 -6.63
CA MET A 66 -8.52 14.44 -5.33
C MET A 66 -8.27 13.00 -4.88
N TYR A 67 -8.55 12.70 -3.61
CA TYR A 67 -8.44 11.34 -3.09
C TYR A 67 -9.36 10.38 -3.84
N CYS A 68 -8.83 9.19 -4.12
CA CYS A 68 -9.53 8.03 -4.65
C CYS A 68 -10.17 8.28 -6.02
N GLY A 69 -11.25 7.56 -6.30
CA GLY A 69 -11.72 7.39 -7.66
C GLY A 69 -13.13 6.89 -7.79
N ARG A 70 -13.50 6.63 -9.03
CA ARG A 70 -14.87 6.33 -9.45
C ARG A 70 -15.18 4.85 -9.65
N ASP A 71 -14.20 4.01 -9.34
CA ASP A 71 -14.33 2.56 -9.33
C ASP A 71 -13.56 1.98 -8.16
N GLN A 72 -13.87 0.74 -7.82
CA GLN A 72 -13.03 -0.10 -6.98
C GLN A 72 -12.60 -1.29 -7.81
N VAL A 73 -11.30 -1.56 -7.75
CA VAL A 73 -10.67 -2.71 -8.38
C VAL A 73 -10.14 -3.64 -7.30
N VAL A 74 -9.92 -4.90 -7.65
CA VAL A 74 -9.23 -5.83 -6.75
C VAL A 74 -8.03 -6.43 -7.44
N TRP A 75 -6.96 -6.57 -6.66
CA TRP A 75 -5.76 -7.29 -7.04
C TRP A 75 -5.59 -8.49 -6.11
N SER A 76 -5.07 -9.60 -6.65
CA SER A 76 -4.83 -10.79 -5.84
C SER A 76 -3.58 -11.57 -6.26
N ALA A 77 -2.98 -12.28 -5.31
CA ALA A 77 -1.85 -13.19 -5.53
C ALA A 77 -2.10 -14.55 -4.86
N PRO A 78 -1.65 -15.67 -5.47
CA PRO A 78 -1.66 -16.97 -4.79
C PRO A 78 -0.86 -16.89 -3.48
N ILE A 79 -1.36 -17.50 -2.41
CA ILE A 79 -0.66 -17.47 -1.11
C ILE A 79 0.67 -18.24 -1.15
N GLU A 80 0.82 -19.16 -2.10
CA GLU A 80 2.08 -19.89 -2.34
C GLU A 80 3.12 -19.11 -3.16
N ASP A 81 2.73 -18.01 -3.82
CA ASP A 81 3.61 -17.22 -4.68
C ASP A 81 3.14 -15.76 -4.76
N LEU A 82 3.57 -14.97 -3.77
CA LEU A 82 3.27 -13.55 -3.64
C LEU A 82 4.00 -12.67 -4.66
N THR A 83 4.75 -13.26 -5.60
CA THR A 83 5.29 -12.53 -6.74
C THR A 83 4.30 -12.41 -7.89
N ARG A 84 3.16 -13.12 -7.85
CA ARG A 84 2.24 -13.27 -8.99
C ARG A 84 0.91 -12.55 -8.77
N TRP A 85 0.98 -11.24 -8.62
CA TRP A 85 -0.19 -10.38 -8.55
C TRP A 85 -0.92 -10.32 -9.89
N ARG A 86 -2.25 -10.42 -9.80
CA ARG A 86 -3.22 -10.36 -10.90
C ARG A 86 -4.18 -9.22 -10.64
N TYR A 87 -4.48 -8.46 -11.69
CA TYR A 87 -5.64 -7.56 -11.72
C TYR A 87 -6.88 -8.40 -12.00
N ASP A 88 -7.79 -8.51 -11.04
CA ASP A 88 -9.03 -9.29 -11.21
C ASP A 88 -10.17 -8.45 -11.83
N GLY A 89 -10.00 -7.12 -11.93
CA GLY A 89 -10.93 -6.24 -12.63
C GLY A 89 -11.53 -5.14 -11.75
N VAL A 90 -12.39 -4.33 -12.38
CA VAL A 90 -13.30 -3.43 -11.67
C VAL A 90 -14.38 -4.28 -11.02
N ILE A 91 -14.39 -4.32 -9.69
CA ILE A 91 -15.34 -5.11 -8.91
C ILE A 91 -16.60 -4.32 -8.58
N PHE A 92 -16.51 -2.99 -8.57
CA PHE A 92 -17.62 -2.12 -8.20
C PHE A 92 -17.50 -0.72 -8.82
N LYS A 93 -18.63 -0.23 -9.32
CA LYS A 93 -18.90 1.15 -9.73
C LYS A 93 -20.40 1.37 -9.68
N VAL A 94 -20.84 2.60 -9.50
CA VAL A 94 -22.27 2.90 -9.42
C VAL A 94 -22.58 4.31 -9.91
N ASN A 95 -23.49 4.41 -10.87
CA ASN A 95 -23.98 5.69 -11.41
C ASN A 95 -25.51 5.76 -11.54
N GLU A 96 -26.21 4.64 -11.31
CA GLU A 96 -27.66 4.51 -11.45
C GLU A 96 -28.25 3.64 -10.32
N SER A 97 -29.49 3.95 -9.91
CA SER A 97 -30.28 3.10 -9.03
C SER A 97 -30.97 1.96 -9.81
N PRO A 98 -31.57 0.96 -9.14
CA PRO A 98 -32.31 -0.13 -9.79
C PRO A 98 -33.47 0.36 -10.66
N GLU A 99 -34.07 1.49 -10.32
CA GLU A 99 -35.15 2.15 -11.06
C GLU A 99 -34.63 3.07 -12.18
N LEU A 100 -33.35 2.97 -12.53
CA LEU A 100 -32.67 3.73 -13.59
C LEU A 100 -32.61 5.25 -13.33
N TYR A 101 -32.67 5.65 -12.06
CA TYR A 101 -32.38 7.03 -11.69
C TYR A 101 -30.87 7.27 -11.75
N LYS A 102 -30.44 8.23 -12.58
CA LYS A 102 -29.07 8.75 -12.51
C LYS A 102 -28.79 9.30 -11.12
N LEU A 103 -27.65 8.90 -10.57
CA LEU A 103 -27.16 9.34 -9.26
C LEU A 103 -26.46 10.70 -9.35
N ASN A 104 -25.70 10.91 -10.43
CA ASN A 104 -25.04 12.17 -10.76
C ASN A 104 -25.68 12.78 -12.01
N ALA A 105 -25.84 14.11 -12.03
CA ALA A 105 -26.53 14.82 -13.11
C ALA A 105 -25.88 14.62 -14.48
N ASP A 106 -24.55 14.49 -14.51
CA ASP A 106 -23.74 14.23 -15.70
C ASP A 106 -23.64 12.74 -16.07
N GLY A 107 -24.24 11.84 -15.29
CA GLY A 107 -24.20 10.39 -15.50
C GLY A 107 -22.90 9.72 -15.08
N THR A 108 -22.02 10.45 -14.37
CA THR A 108 -20.76 9.89 -13.90
C THR A 108 -20.95 8.95 -12.71
N ASP A 109 -20.02 8.00 -12.56
CA ASP A 109 -19.96 7.12 -11.38
C ASP A 109 -19.64 7.91 -10.10
N ASP A 110 -20.20 7.45 -8.98
CA ASP A 110 -19.90 7.97 -7.65
C ASP A 110 -18.41 7.82 -7.30
N VAL A 111 -17.93 8.70 -6.43
CA VAL A 111 -16.59 8.59 -5.84
C VAL A 111 -16.62 7.61 -4.66
N LEU A 112 -15.68 6.68 -4.62
CA LEU A 112 -15.66 5.54 -3.71
C LEU A 112 -14.36 5.49 -2.92
N PHE A 113 -14.46 5.46 -1.59
CA PHE A 113 -13.32 5.41 -0.67
C PHE A 113 -13.28 4.08 0.09
N ALA A 114 -12.08 3.71 0.55
CA ALA A 114 -11.75 2.80 1.64
C ALA A 114 -12.77 1.67 1.84
N PRO A 115 -12.84 0.70 0.91
CA PRO A 115 -13.72 -0.45 1.09
C PRO A 115 -13.21 -1.41 2.15
N ASP A 116 -14.14 -2.02 2.88
CA ASP A 116 -13.93 -3.30 3.53
C ASP A 116 -14.75 -4.40 2.86
N VAL A 117 -14.37 -5.66 3.10
CA VAL A 117 -15.08 -6.85 2.64
C VAL A 117 -15.26 -7.84 3.78
N THR A 118 -16.47 -8.40 3.89
CA THR A 118 -16.71 -9.53 4.77
C THR A 118 -17.41 -10.66 4.03
N VAL A 119 -17.40 -11.86 4.60
CA VAL A 119 -18.02 -13.04 4.00
C VAL A 119 -18.93 -13.73 5.00
N THR A 120 -20.13 -14.08 4.57
CA THR A 120 -21.02 -14.99 5.29
C THR A 120 -21.07 -16.32 4.57
N THR A 121 -21.33 -17.39 5.31
CA THR A 121 -21.57 -18.73 4.75
C THR A 121 -22.90 -19.23 5.30
N ASP A 122 -23.83 -19.59 4.43
CA ASP A 122 -25.11 -20.15 4.85
C ASP A 122 -24.99 -21.64 5.24
N ALA A 123 -26.11 -22.22 5.70
CA ALA A 123 -26.16 -23.61 6.14
C ALA A 123 -25.84 -24.63 5.02
N ASP A 124 -26.04 -24.24 3.76
CA ASP A 124 -25.75 -25.06 2.57
C ASP A 124 -24.29 -24.89 2.09
N GLY A 125 -23.50 -24.05 2.78
CA GLY A 125 -22.12 -23.76 2.44
C GLY A 125 -21.95 -22.69 1.35
N LYS A 126 -23.04 -22.03 0.92
CA LYS A 126 -22.96 -20.94 -0.04
C LYS A 126 -22.36 -19.71 0.64
N LYS A 127 -21.27 -19.21 0.06
CA LYS A 127 -20.62 -17.98 0.49
C LYS A 127 -21.30 -16.76 -0.14
N THR A 128 -21.45 -15.68 0.62
CA THR A 128 -21.82 -14.36 0.11
C THR A 128 -20.82 -13.34 0.62
N TYR A 129 -20.17 -12.64 -0.31
CA TYR A 129 -19.22 -11.58 -0.02
C TYR A 129 -19.96 -10.25 -0.01
N TYR A 130 -19.76 -9.46 1.04
CA TYR A 130 -20.30 -8.10 1.16
C TYR A 130 -19.15 -7.10 1.07
N LEU A 131 -19.31 -6.10 0.21
CA LEU A 131 -18.43 -4.96 0.05
C LEU A 131 -19.07 -3.75 0.71
N PHE A 132 -18.30 -3.04 1.51
CA PHE A 132 -18.70 -1.84 2.24
C PHE A 132 -17.93 -0.64 1.69
N PRO A 133 -18.30 -0.11 0.51
CA PRO A 133 -17.65 1.07 -0.01
C PRO A 133 -18.06 2.30 0.82
N ASN A 134 -17.09 3.11 1.25
CA ASN A 134 -17.38 4.45 1.76
C ASN A 134 -17.73 5.37 0.58
N ASN A 135 -18.98 5.27 0.09
CA ASN A 135 -19.45 6.02 -1.08
C ASN A 135 -19.66 7.51 -0.73
N GLN A 136 -18.99 8.40 -1.46
CA GLN A 136 -19.00 9.85 -1.23
C GLN A 136 -20.15 10.59 -1.95
N GLY A 137 -21.01 9.86 -2.66
CA GLY A 137 -22.24 10.36 -3.24
C GLY A 137 -23.27 10.73 -2.16
N GLY A 138 -23.97 11.85 -2.37
CA GLY A 138 -24.93 12.36 -1.39
C GLY A 138 -26.02 11.33 -1.04
N GLY A 139 -26.16 11.02 0.26
CA GLY A 139 -27.13 10.05 0.78
C GLY A 139 -26.76 8.58 0.56
N ARG A 140 -25.49 8.30 0.24
CA ARG A 140 -25.02 6.93 -0.08
C ARG A 140 -23.83 6.45 0.77
N ASN A 141 -23.40 7.21 1.79
CA ASN A 141 -22.27 6.84 2.65
C ASN A 141 -22.36 5.43 3.25
N SER A 142 -23.55 4.97 3.61
CA SER A 142 -23.76 3.64 4.21
C SER A 142 -23.98 2.54 3.17
N MET A 143 -23.65 2.77 1.89
CA MET A 143 -23.88 1.81 0.81
C MET A 143 -23.19 0.48 1.08
N ILE A 144 -23.91 -0.61 0.83
CA ILE A 144 -23.36 -1.97 0.86
C ILE A 144 -23.72 -2.71 -0.43
N ALA A 145 -22.78 -3.48 -0.93
CA ALA A 145 -22.96 -4.30 -2.13
C ALA A 145 -22.58 -5.75 -1.83
N LYS A 146 -23.08 -6.71 -2.61
CA LYS A 146 -22.77 -8.12 -2.42
C LYS A 146 -22.47 -8.86 -3.71
N SER A 147 -21.74 -9.95 -3.60
CA SER A 147 -21.41 -10.87 -4.68
C SER A 147 -21.34 -12.31 -4.17
N ASP A 148 -21.50 -13.27 -5.07
CA ASP A 148 -21.25 -14.69 -4.79
C ASP A 148 -19.76 -15.05 -4.95
N ARG A 149 -18.91 -14.08 -5.36
CA ARG A 149 -17.46 -14.25 -5.54
C ARG A 149 -16.65 -13.17 -4.83
N PRO A 150 -15.40 -13.46 -4.38
CA PRO A 150 -14.55 -12.46 -3.74
C PRO A 150 -14.08 -11.38 -4.73
N ASP A 151 -13.98 -11.70 -6.02
CA ASP A 151 -13.57 -10.78 -7.10
C ASP A 151 -14.77 -10.13 -7.82
N GLY A 152 -15.96 -10.21 -7.24
CA GLY A 152 -17.14 -9.55 -7.77
C GLY A 152 -17.68 -10.15 -9.09
N PRO A 153 -18.41 -9.35 -9.88
CA PRO A 153 -18.82 -7.97 -9.60
C PRO A 153 -19.77 -7.90 -8.39
N PHE A 154 -19.75 -6.78 -7.68
CA PHE A 154 -20.63 -6.51 -6.54
C PHE A 154 -21.85 -5.70 -6.97
N THR A 155 -23.02 -6.02 -6.39
CA THR A 155 -24.29 -5.32 -6.64
C THR A 155 -24.84 -4.72 -5.35
N VAL A 156 -25.21 -3.44 -5.38
CA VAL A 156 -25.77 -2.73 -4.22
C VAL A 156 -27.02 -3.44 -3.71
N CYS A 157 -27.12 -3.62 -2.39
CA CYS A 157 -28.18 -4.42 -1.76
C CYS A 157 -28.96 -3.69 -0.65
N ASN A 158 -28.69 -2.40 -0.41
CA ASN A 158 -29.37 -1.59 0.60
C ASN A 158 -29.96 -0.26 0.06
N TRP A 159 -30.48 -0.26 -1.16
CA TRP A 159 -31.22 0.90 -1.68
C TRP A 159 -32.40 1.25 -0.78
N ASN A 160 -32.60 2.54 -0.55
CA ASN A 160 -33.73 3.04 0.23
C ASN A 160 -35.02 2.98 -0.62
N LYS A 161 -36.05 2.32 -0.08
CA LYS A 161 -37.33 2.11 -0.77
C LYS A 161 -38.11 3.41 -1.04
N GLU A 162 -37.98 4.40 -0.18
CA GLU A 162 -38.69 5.68 -0.28
C GLU A 162 -37.87 6.76 -0.98
N ARG A 163 -36.54 6.62 -0.94
CA ARG A 163 -35.59 7.55 -1.54
C ARG A 163 -34.66 6.80 -2.50
N PRO A 164 -35.09 6.58 -3.76
CA PRO A 164 -34.43 5.61 -4.66
C PRO A 164 -33.02 6.02 -5.12
N ARG A 165 -32.52 7.21 -4.76
CA ARG A 165 -31.12 7.64 -4.98
C ARG A 165 -30.24 7.53 -3.73
N GLU A 166 -30.79 7.07 -2.62
CA GLU A 166 -30.12 6.96 -1.31
C GLU A 166 -30.04 5.50 -0.89
N THR A 167 -29.11 5.19 0.01
CA THR A 167 -29.03 3.90 0.69
C THR A 167 -29.47 4.03 2.15
N PHE A 168 -29.86 2.93 2.78
CA PHE A 168 -30.16 2.91 4.22
C PHE A 168 -29.08 2.15 5.00
N GLY A 169 -28.80 2.58 6.22
CA GLY A 169 -27.79 1.96 7.08
C GLY A 169 -27.22 2.94 8.09
N CYS A 170 -26.32 2.46 8.95
CA CYS A 170 -25.70 3.24 10.02
C CYS A 170 -24.19 3.48 9.82
N LEU A 171 -23.55 2.72 8.92
CA LEU A 171 -22.11 2.85 8.64
C LEU A 171 -21.80 4.23 8.05
N GLY A 172 -20.69 4.82 8.50
CA GLY A 172 -20.18 6.10 8.03
C GLY A 172 -18.82 5.97 7.36
N PHE A 173 -17.98 6.99 7.56
CA PHE A 173 -16.66 7.09 6.93
C PHE A 173 -15.74 5.93 7.35
N ASP A 174 -14.99 5.38 6.39
CA ASP A 174 -14.05 4.25 6.53
C ASP A 174 -14.63 3.07 7.33
N PRO A 175 -15.63 2.38 6.76
CA PRO A 175 -16.28 1.27 7.44
C PRO A 175 -15.40 0.03 7.47
N ALA A 176 -15.45 -0.71 8.57
CA ALA A 176 -15.05 -2.10 8.66
C ALA A 176 -16.19 -2.94 9.25
N VAL A 177 -16.34 -4.17 8.77
CA VAL A 177 -17.41 -5.09 9.17
C VAL A 177 -16.85 -6.49 9.42
N PHE A 178 -17.12 -7.00 10.62
CA PHE A 178 -16.68 -8.31 11.07
C PHE A 178 -17.88 -9.23 11.29
N VAL A 179 -17.83 -10.41 10.69
CA VAL A 179 -18.73 -11.52 11.00
C VAL A 179 -17.98 -12.47 11.93
N ASP A 180 -18.49 -12.62 13.15
CA ASP A 180 -17.86 -13.45 14.18
C ASP A 180 -18.23 -14.93 14.02
N ASP A 181 -17.50 -15.80 14.72
CA ASP A 181 -17.66 -17.26 14.68
C ASP A 181 -19.06 -17.71 15.17
N ASP A 182 -19.73 -16.88 15.98
CA ASP A 182 -21.10 -17.12 16.47
C ASP A 182 -22.19 -16.56 15.54
N GLY A 183 -21.81 -16.01 14.39
CA GLY A 183 -22.70 -15.43 13.39
C GLY A 183 -23.17 -14.01 13.70
N ARG A 184 -22.71 -13.40 14.80
CA ARG A 184 -22.97 -11.98 15.08
C ARG A 184 -22.13 -11.10 14.16
N VAL A 185 -22.67 -9.93 13.84
CA VAL A 185 -22.05 -8.99 12.91
C VAL A 185 -21.75 -7.70 13.64
N TYR A 186 -20.58 -7.13 13.41
CA TYR A 186 -20.12 -5.89 14.04
C TYR A 186 -19.60 -4.92 13.00
N GLY A 187 -20.04 -3.67 13.09
CA GLY A 187 -19.57 -2.57 12.24
C GLY A 187 -18.72 -1.58 13.04
N TYR A 188 -17.72 -1.00 12.38
CA TYR A 188 -16.78 -0.02 12.92
C TYR A 188 -16.60 1.08 11.88
N TRP A 189 -16.66 2.36 12.27
CA TRP A 189 -16.49 3.47 11.32
C TRP A 189 -16.12 4.77 12.06
N GLY A 190 -15.66 5.78 11.33
CA GLY A 190 -15.53 7.13 11.85
C GLY A 190 -14.37 7.94 11.30
N PHE A 191 -14.46 9.25 11.54
CA PHE A 191 -13.41 10.23 11.24
C PHE A 191 -13.28 11.20 12.42
N GLY A 192 -12.16 11.16 13.12
CA GLY A 192 -11.87 11.87 14.36
C GLY A 192 -12.57 11.33 15.61
N ILE A 193 -13.69 10.63 15.44
CA ILE A 193 -14.47 9.96 16.48
C ILE A 193 -14.76 8.53 16.01
N SER A 194 -14.36 7.53 16.79
CA SER A 194 -14.61 6.11 16.47
C SER A 194 -16.02 5.71 16.89
N HIS A 195 -16.71 4.95 16.05
CA HIS A 195 -18.01 4.35 16.32
C HIS A 195 -17.95 2.85 16.09
N GLY A 196 -18.74 2.09 16.84
CA GLY A 196 -19.04 0.70 16.49
C GLY A 196 -20.38 0.24 17.00
N ALA A 197 -20.92 -0.82 16.41
CA ALA A 197 -22.21 -1.38 16.77
C ALA A 197 -22.27 -2.88 16.45
N GLU A 198 -23.11 -3.60 17.19
CA GLU A 198 -23.62 -4.88 16.70
C GLU A 198 -24.66 -4.60 15.61
N LEU A 199 -24.46 -5.17 14.42
CA LEU A 199 -25.34 -5.01 13.27
C LEU A 199 -26.36 -6.14 13.21
N ASP A 200 -27.51 -5.87 12.59
CA ASP A 200 -28.48 -6.89 12.22
C ASP A 200 -27.90 -7.77 11.10
N PRO A 201 -27.68 -9.08 11.33
CA PRO A 201 -27.14 -9.99 10.31
C PRO A 201 -28.03 -10.10 9.06
N ALA A 202 -29.32 -9.79 9.16
CA ALA A 202 -30.22 -9.82 8.02
C ALA A 202 -30.00 -8.65 7.05
N THR A 203 -29.54 -7.50 7.55
CA THR A 203 -29.32 -6.30 6.72
C THR A 203 -27.85 -6.02 6.46
N MET A 204 -26.96 -6.44 7.36
CA MET A 204 -25.52 -6.15 7.35
C MET A 204 -25.16 -4.66 7.47
N CYS A 205 -26.14 -3.75 7.67
CA CYS A 205 -25.90 -2.31 7.65
C CYS A 205 -26.72 -1.52 8.67
N THR A 206 -27.65 -2.14 9.41
CA THR A 206 -28.43 -1.48 10.47
C THR A 206 -28.02 -1.98 11.85
N VAL A 207 -28.12 -1.13 12.86
CA VAL A 207 -27.92 -1.54 14.26
C VAL A 207 -28.90 -2.65 14.62
N LYS A 208 -28.42 -3.69 15.30
CA LYS A 208 -29.25 -4.79 15.77
C LYS A 208 -30.34 -4.27 16.73
N PRO A 209 -31.61 -4.68 16.58
CA PRO A 209 -32.67 -4.27 17.49
C PRO A 209 -32.32 -4.55 18.97
N GLY A 210 -32.53 -3.55 19.82
CA GLY A 210 -32.21 -3.63 21.25
C GLY A 210 -30.74 -3.35 21.61
N THR A 211 -29.92 -2.99 20.63
CA THR A 211 -28.55 -2.50 20.84
C THR A 211 -28.41 -1.05 20.36
N GLU A 212 -27.28 -0.42 20.65
CA GLU A 212 -26.99 0.96 20.30
C GLU A 212 -25.60 1.12 19.69
N VAL A 213 -25.37 2.26 19.03
CA VAL A 213 -24.03 2.64 18.56
C VAL A 213 -23.19 3.05 19.76
N VAL A 214 -22.01 2.45 19.87
CA VAL A 214 -20.98 2.84 20.83
C VAL A 214 -20.13 3.95 20.19
N GLU A 215 -20.29 5.18 20.67
CA GLU A 215 -19.41 6.30 20.32
C GLU A 215 -18.16 6.30 21.21
N ASN A 216 -17.02 6.72 20.66
CA ASN A 216 -15.73 6.78 21.35
C ASN A 216 -15.29 5.41 21.91
N MET A 217 -15.47 4.32 21.13
CA MET A 217 -14.90 3.01 21.46
C MET A 217 -13.43 3.13 21.89
N ILE A 218 -12.66 3.95 21.17
CA ILE A 218 -11.37 4.47 21.60
C ILE A 218 -11.37 5.99 21.47
N SER A 219 -10.52 6.68 22.25
CA SER A 219 -10.53 8.15 22.24
C SER A 219 -10.00 8.74 20.93
N GLY A 220 -10.69 9.76 20.43
CA GLY A 220 -10.34 10.50 19.22
C GLY A 220 -9.03 11.31 19.36
N TYR A 221 -8.39 11.68 18.26
CA TYR A 221 -7.11 12.42 18.27
C TYR A 221 -7.17 13.82 18.92
N ARG A 222 -8.37 14.38 19.06
CA ARG A 222 -8.62 15.65 19.77
C ARG A 222 -9.01 15.47 21.23
N GLN A 223 -9.20 14.23 21.68
CA GLN A 223 -9.47 13.90 23.06
C GLN A 223 -8.17 13.53 23.77
N GLU A 224 -8.17 13.61 25.09
CA GLU A 224 -7.05 13.12 25.89
C GLU A 224 -6.92 11.60 25.78
N GLY A 225 -5.69 11.10 25.94
CA GLY A 225 -5.38 9.68 25.95
C GLY A 225 -4.47 9.22 24.81
N ILE A 226 -4.05 7.97 24.91
CA ILE A 226 -3.02 7.39 24.04
C ILE A 226 -3.57 6.92 22.69
N PHE A 227 -4.89 6.64 22.60
CA PHE A 227 -5.50 6.04 21.41
C PHE A 227 -5.41 6.96 20.20
N ARG A 228 -5.88 8.20 20.32
CA ARG A 228 -5.77 9.27 19.30
C ARG A 228 -6.29 8.84 17.91
N PHE A 229 -7.48 8.25 17.87
CA PHE A 229 -8.12 7.78 16.63
C PHE A 229 -8.30 8.92 15.61
N PHE A 230 -7.90 8.65 14.35
CA PHE A 230 -8.10 9.55 13.22
C PHE A 230 -9.14 8.99 12.23
N GLU A 231 -8.88 7.84 11.61
CA GLU A 231 -9.77 7.19 10.62
C GLU A 231 -9.36 5.72 10.40
N ALA A 232 -9.74 5.11 9.27
CA ALA A 232 -9.24 3.83 8.79
C ALA A 232 -9.55 2.65 9.72
N SER A 233 -10.81 2.53 10.13
CA SER A 233 -11.24 1.40 10.96
C SER A 233 -10.96 0.09 10.22
N SER A 234 -10.30 -0.86 10.89
CA SER A 234 -10.14 -2.24 10.43
C SER A 234 -10.11 -3.17 11.64
N ILE A 235 -10.57 -4.41 11.48
CA ILE A 235 -10.76 -5.33 12.60
C ILE A 235 -10.31 -6.74 12.23
N ARG A 236 -9.61 -7.40 13.15
CA ARG A 236 -9.23 -8.81 13.05
C ARG A 236 -9.61 -9.53 14.33
N LYS A 237 -9.99 -10.80 14.22
CA LYS A 237 -9.98 -11.72 15.36
C LYS A 237 -8.73 -12.60 15.23
N ILE A 238 -7.87 -12.56 16.24
CA ILE A 238 -6.63 -13.34 16.28
C ILE A 238 -6.68 -14.19 17.53
N GLU A 239 -6.80 -15.51 17.34
CA GLU A 239 -7.10 -16.44 18.43
C GLU A 239 -8.39 -16.04 19.15
N ASP A 240 -8.31 -15.68 20.44
CA ASP A 240 -9.44 -15.29 21.28
C ASP A 240 -9.49 -13.77 21.55
N LYS A 241 -8.84 -12.96 20.70
CA LYS A 241 -8.77 -11.50 20.85
C LYS A 241 -9.27 -10.79 19.60
N TYR A 242 -10.00 -9.71 19.82
CA TYR A 242 -10.35 -8.72 18.80
C TYR A 242 -9.25 -7.69 18.74
N VAL A 243 -8.79 -7.36 17.53
CA VAL A 243 -7.69 -6.44 17.25
C VAL A 243 -8.23 -5.36 16.31
N PHE A 244 -8.47 -4.17 16.87
CA PHE A 244 -8.93 -2.99 16.16
C PHE A 244 -7.73 -2.19 15.68
N ILE A 245 -7.58 -2.08 14.37
CA ILE A 245 -6.52 -1.37 13.68
C ILE A 245 -7.09 -0.06 13.16
N TYR A 246 -6.32 1.01 13.26
CA TYR A 246 -6.78 2.34 12.87
C TYR A 246 -5.61 3.27 12.53
N SER A 247 -5.89 4.28 11.72
CA SER A 247 -4.98 5.40 11.52
C SER A 247 -4.93 6.25 12.79
N ARG A 248 -3.73 6.38 13.35
CA ARG A 248 -3.50 7.12 14.59
C ARG A 248 -2.74 8.40 14.31
N THR A 249 -3.23 9.50 14.86
CA THR A 249 -2.46 10.75 14.90
C THR A 249 -1.47 10.69 16.04
N THR A 250 -0.18 10.70 15.73
CA THR A 250 0.90 10.88 16.72
C THR A 250 0.81 12.24 17.41
N ALA A 251 1.30 12.36 18.64
CA ALA A 251 1.45 13.67 19.30
C ALA A 251 2.68 14.44 18.73
N GLU A 252 2.71 15.75 18.92
CA GLU A 252 3.90 16.55 18.61
C GLU A 252 5.08 16.08 19.47
N GLY A 253 6.26 15.92 18.86
CA GLY A 253 7.44 15.36 19.53
C GLY A 253 7.38 13.85 19.79
N GLU A 254 6.23 13.18 19.57
CA GLU A 254 6.13 11.74 19.72
C GLU A 254 7.10 11.06 18.77
N ASP A 255 7.76 10.02 19.26
CA ASP A 255 8.69 9.24 18.46
C ASP A 255 9.92 10.05 17.95
N GLY A 256 10.15 11.25 18.48
CA GLY A 256 11.28 12.13 18.14
C GLY A 256 11.07 13.02 16.91
N LEU A 257 9.89 12.97 16.28
CA LEU A 257 9.53 13.83 15.16
C LEU A 257 8.77 15.07 15.66
N PRO A 258 9.05 16.27 15.12
CA PRO A 258 8.53 17.51 15.70
C PRO A 258 7.01 17.66 15.57
N ASN A 259 6.44 17.23 14.44
CA ASN A 259 5.04 17.48 14.10
C ASN A 259 4.18 16.24 14.35
N ALA A 260 2.97 16.48 14.88
CA ALA A 260 1.92 15.49 14.89
C ALA A 260 1.59 15.04 13.46
N SER A 261 1.28 13.75 13.28
CA SER A 261 0.96 13.19 11.98
C SER A 261 0.04 11.98 12.12
N ASN A 262 -0.96 11.89 11.25
CA ASN A 262 -1.84 10.73 11.04
C ASN A 262 -1.25 9.69 10.09
N TYR A 263 0.05 9.76 9.80
CA TYR A 263 0.70 8.85 8.87
C TYR A 263 1.22 7.56 9.52
N THR A 264 0.47 7.05 10.49
CA THR A 264 0.79 5.83 11.24
C THR A 264 -0.45 4.94 11.42
N LEU A 265 -0.29 3.62 11.28
CA LEU A 265 -1.30 2.66 11.74
C LEU A 265 -0.94 2.17 13.13
N ALA A 266 -1.93 2.11 14.01
CA ALA A 266 -1.81 1.54 15.33
C ALA A 266 -2.90 0.48 15.56
N TYR A 267 -2.80 -0.23 16.68
CA TYR A 267 -3.85 -1.15 17.09
C TYR A 267 -4.21 -1.00 18.56
N ALA A 268 -5.44 -1.41 18.85
CA ALA A 268 -5.92 -1.74 20.17
C ALA A 268 -6.50 -3.16 20.16
N TYR A 269 -6.55 -3.82 21.32
CA TYR A 269 -7.11 -5.17 21.42
C TYR A 269 -8.07 -5.31 22.59
N SER A 270 -8.99 -6.27 22.49
CA SER A 270 -10.01 -6.56 23.49
C SER A 270 -10.40 -8.04 23.49
N GLU A 271 -11.06 -8.46 24.57
CA GLU A 271 -11.78 -9.74 24.67
C GLU A 271 -13.20 -9.67 24.10
N HIS A 272 -13.68 -8.45 23.81
CA HIS A 272 -15.02 -8.21 23.31
C HIS A 272 -14.96 -7.35 22.04
N PRO A 273 -15.87 -7.58 21.08
CA PRO A 273 -15.83 -6.93 19.77
C PRO A 273 -16.04 -5.42 19.83
N LEU A 274 -16.68 -4.89 20.89
CA LEU A 274 -16.93 -3.45 21.06
C LEU A 274 -16.12 -2.84 22.24
N GLY A 275 -15.11 -3.56 22.74
CA GLY A 275 -14.29 -3.13 23.86
C GLY A 275 -14.80 -3.58 25.25
N PRO A 276 -14.19 -3.10 26.34
CA PRO A 276 -13.18 -2.03 26.40
C PRO A 276 -11.86 -2.43 25.74
N TRP A 277 -11.15 -1.46 25.20
CA TRP A 277 -9.93 -1.66 24.40
C TRP A 277 -8.66 -1.36 25.20
N THR A 278 -7.59 -2.09 24.88
CA THR A 278 -6.23 -1.84 25.37
C THR A 278 -5.34 -1.41 24.21
N TYR A 279 -4.65 -0.27 24.34
CA TYR A 279 -3.73 0.19 23.30
C TYR A 279 -2.53 -0.74 23.14
N GLY A 280 -2.23 -1.14 21.90
CA GLY A 280 -1.20 -2.10 21.56
C GLY A 280 0.10 -1.49 20.98
N GLY A 281 0.04 -0.26 20.48
CA GLY A 281 1.19 0.43 19.87
C GLY A 281 1.02 0.68 18.37
N THR A 282 2.03 1.33 17.79
CA THR A 282 2.14 1.60 16.35
C THR A 282 2.63 0.36 15.60
N ILE A 283 1.92 -0.04 14.55
CA ILE A 283 2.28 -1.16 13.67
C ILE A 283 3.20 -0.68 12.54
N ILE A 284 2.90 0.45 11.90
CA ILE A 284 3.73 1.01 10.82
C ILE A 284 3.71 2.53 10.89
N ASP A 285 4.83 3.17 10.53
CA ASP A 285 4.96 4.61 10.42
C ASP A 285 5.45 4.95 9.01
N ALA A 286 4.52 5.46 8.20
CA ALA A 286 4.75 5.70 6.78
C ALA A 286 5.63 6.96 6.53
N ARG A 287 6.02 7.68 7.59
CA ARG A 287 7.06 8.72 7.51
C ARG A 287 8.46 8.16 7.31
N ALA A 288 8.63 6.83 7.45
CA ALA A 288 9.91 6.14 7.40
C ALA A 288 10.89 6.76 8.41
N ARG A 289 10.58 6.57 9.71
CA ARG A 289 11.38 7.18 10.78
C ARG A 289 12.78 6.57 10.83
N GLU A 290 13.78 7.42 10.70
CA GLU A 290 15.20 7.07 10.64
C GLU A 290 16.07 8.06 11.41
N TYR A 291 17.39 7.91 11.34
CA TYR A 291 18.34 8.82 11.94
C TYR A 291 19.22 9.49 10.89
N ASP A 292 19.47 10.79 11.05
CA ASP A 292 20.46 11.50 10.24
C ASP A 292 21.91 11.22 10.68
N GLU A 293 22.88 11.84 9.98
CA GLU A 293 24.30 11.72 10.33
C GLU A 293 24.63 12.19 11.75
N LYS A 294 23.90 13.16 12.29
CA LYS A 294 24.09 13.71 13.63
C LYS A 294 23.38 12.89 14.71
N GLY A 295 22.54 11.92 14.32
CA GLY A 295 21.74 11.11 15.22
C GLY A 295 20.39 11.73 15.58
N ASN A 296 19.94 12.77 14.87
CA ASN A 296 18.59 13.29 15.02
C ASN A 296 17.60 12.36 14.32
N VAL A 297 16.40 12.24 14.87
CA VAL A 297 15.31 11.51 14.24
C VAL A 297 14.79 12.32 13.05
N ILE A 298 14.62 11.65 11.90
CA ILE A 298 14.12 12.25 10.66
C ILE A 298 13.03 11.39 10.04
N ALA A 299 12.16 12.02 9.25
CA ALA A 299 11.35 11.31 8.27
C ALA A 299 12.20 11.12 7.02
N SER A 300 12.56 9.87 6.69
CA SER A 300 13.35 9.59 5.48
C SER A 300 12.51 9.46 4.21
N ALA A 301 11.19 9.53 4.33
CA ALA A 301 10.26 9.58 3.21
C ALA A 301 9.40 10.86 3.28
N MET A 302 8.08 10.73 3.34
CA MET A 302 7.16 11.87 3.47
C MET A 302 6.97 12.28 4.93
N PRO A 303 7.02 13.57 5.29
CA PRO A 303 6.90 14.00 6.68
C PRO A 303 5.48 13.85 7.26
N GLY A 304 4.48 13.66 6.40
CA GLY A 304 3.07 13.49 6.74
C GLY A 304 2.27 12.93 5.55
N GLY A 305 1.00 12.65 5.79
CA GLY A 305 0.07 12.01 4.85
C GLY A 305 -1.04 11.28 5.61
N ASN A 306 -2.08 10.83 4.91
CA ASN A 306 -3.00 9.82 5.47
C ASN A 306 -2.40 8.42 5.29
N THR A 307 -2.73 7.49 6.19
CA THR A 307 -2.44 6.07 6.02
C THR A 307 -3.67 5.26 6.38
N HIS A 308 -3.82 4.12 5.73
CA HIS A 308 -4.95 3.20 5.89
C HIS A 308 -4.44 1.81 5.52
N GLY A 309 -4.92 0.79 6.23
CA GLY A 309 -4.70 -0.62 5.90
C GLY A 309 -4.94 -1.52 7.10
N SER A 310 -4.52 -2.77 6.98
CA SER A 310 -4.72 -3.78 8.03
C SER A 310 -3.59 -4.80 8.08
N ILE A 311 -3.77 -5.87 8.84
CA ILE A 311 -2.84 -6.99 8.91
C ILE A 311 -3.47 -8.26 8.35
N CYS A 312 -2.65 -9.12 7.76
CA CYS A 312 -3.08 -10.41 7.25
C CYS A 312 -1.98 -11.46 7.42
N LYS A 313 -2.37 -12.66 7.84
CA LYS A 313 -1.48 -13.83 7.89
C LYS A 313 -1.54 -14.53 6.53
N ILE A 314 -0.38 -14.68 5.89
CA ILE A 314 -0.25 -15.41 4.63
C ILE A 314 0.73 -16.55 4.84
N GLY A 315 0.23 -17.79 4.77
CA GLY A 315 0.98 -18.95 5.25
C GLY A 315 1.29 -18.78 6.74
N GLU A 316 2.57 -18.81 7.11
CA GLU A 316 3.01 -18.60 8.49
C GLU A 316 3.41 -17.16 8.82
N GLN A 317 3.58 -16.29 7.83
CA GLN A 317 4.07 -14.93 8.01
C GLN A 317 2.90 -13.93 8.14
N TRP A 318 2.97 -13.06 9.13
CA TRP A 318 2.08 -11.90 9.22
C TRP A 318 2.68 -10.71 8.48
N TYR A 319 1.79 -9.92 7.88
CA TYR A 319 2.11 -8.70 7.18
C TYR A 319 1.20 -7.56 7.61
N VAL A 320 1.73 -6.35 7.70
CA VAL A 320 0.94 -5.11 7.69
C VAL A 320 0.87 -4.57 6.27
N PHE A 321 -0.33 -4.35 5.80
CA PHE A 321 -0.65 -3.66 4.56
C PHE A 321 -0.94 -2.21 4.86
N TYR A 322 -0.40 -1.32 4.05
CA TYR A 322 -0.55 0.12 4.19
C TYR A 322 -0.32 0.75 2.81
N HIS A 323 -0.27 2.07 2.74
CA HIS A 323 0.12 2.75 1.52
C HIS A 323 1.16 3.84 1.79
N ARG A 324 1.93 4.16 0.76
CA ARG A 324 2.79 5.34 0.74
C ARG A 324 2.27 6.36 -0.25
N GLN A 325 2.61 7.62 -0.05
CA GLN A 325 2.30 8.72 -0.94
C GLN A 325 3.57 9.10 -1.72
N ILE A 326 3.42 9.40 -3.01
CA ILE A 326 4.50 9.89 -3.87
C ILE A 326 4.06 11.13 -4.67
N GLY A 327 5.01 11.83 -5.30
CA GLY A 327 4.73 13.02 -6.10
C GLY A 327 4.58 14.31 -5.29
N THR A 328 4.01 15.34 -5.92
CA THR A 328 3.94 16.70 -5.39
C THR A 328 2.60 17.04 -4.73
N ASP A 329 1.75 16.03 -4.52
CA ASP A 329 0.45 16.13 -3.87
C ASP A 329 0.11 14.81 -3.18
N CYS A 330 -1.07 14.76 -2.55
CA CYS A 330 -1.54 13.60 -1.77
C CYS A 330 -2.34 12.55 -2.54
N TYR A 331 -2.43 12.66 -3.88
CA TYR A 331 -3.37 11.88 -4.68
C TYR A 331 -2.73 10.74 -5.47
N ALA A 332 -1.46 10.43 -5.21
CA ALA A 332 -0.76 9.30 -5.80
C ALA A 332 -0.25 8.36 -4.70
N ARG A 333 -1.15 7.49 -4.22
CA ARG A 333 -0.83 6.56 -3.12
C ARG A 333 -0.67 5.13 -3.62
N GLN A 334 0.45 4.51 -3.28
CA GLN A 334 0.84 3.16 -3.72
C GLN A 334 0.73 2.15 -2.59
N ALA A 335 0.25 0.95 -2.91
CA ALA A 335 0.08 -0.15 -1.97
C ALA A 335 1.44 -0.71 -1.50
N MET A 336 1.59 -0.86 -0.19
CA MET A 336 2.82 -1.24 0.49
C MET A 336 2.56 -2.35 1.51
N VAL A 337 3.58 -3.16 1.79
CA VAL A 337 3.50 -4.24 2.77
C VAL A 337 4.77 -4.32 3.60
N SER A 338 4.67 -4.70 4.87
CA SER A 338 5.83 -5.02 5.70
C SER A 338 5.59 -6.26 6.54
N ALA A 339 6.61 -7.10 6.69
CA ALA A 339 6.53 -8.25 7.57
C ALA A 339 6.45 -7.81 9.04
N ILE A 340 5.60 -8.47 9.81
CA ILE A 340 5.42 -8.26 11.24
C ILE A 340 5.30 -9.60 11.96
N ASP A 341 5.60 -9.59 13.25
CA ASP A 341 5.33 -10.70 14.15
C ASP A 341 4.09 -10.39 14.98
N VAL A 342 3.22 -11.40 15.15
CA VAL A 342 2.04 -11.31 16.01
C VAL A 342 2.13 -12.41 17.07
N LYS A 343 2.04 -12.00 18.34
CA LYS A 343 2.00 -12.90 19.50
C LYS A 343 0.76 -12.62 20.32
N VAL A 344 0.02 -13.66 20.67
CA VAL A 344 -1.19 -13.57 21.49
C VAL A 344 -1.05 -14.45 22.73
N GLU A 345 -1.13 -13.83 23.90
CA GLU A 345 -1.38 -14.53 25.14
C GLU A 345 -2.89 -14.75 25.25
N LYS A 346 -3.31 -16.03 25.20
CA LYS A 346 -4.73 -16.42 25.23
C LYS A 346 -5.31 -16.29 26.63
N GLY A 347 -6.64 -16.27 26.71
CA GLY A 347 -7.41 -16.24 27.94
C GLY A 347 -7.63 -14.82 28.47
N LYS A 348 -8.33 -14.76 29.61
CA LYS A 348 -8.72 -13.51 30.26
C LYS A 348 -7.49 -12.73 30.76
N GLY A 349 -7.42 -11.45 30.45
CA GLY A 349 -6.28 -10.56 30.71
C GLY A 349 -5.09 -10.76 29.76
N GLY A 350 -5.22 -11.64 28.76
CA GLY A 350 -4.16 -11.94 27.81
C GLY A 350 -3.86 -10.76 26.87
N LYS A 351 -2.57 -10.61 26.52
CA LYS A 351 -2.05 -9.52 25.69
C LYS A 351 -1.87 -9.90 24.22
N VAL A 352 -2.11 -8.94 23.33
CA VAL A 352 -1.64 -8.99 21.93
C VAL A 352 -0.39 -8.12 21.80
N VAL A 353 0.65 -8.67 21.17
CA VAL A 353 1.88 -7.95 20.81
C VAL A 353 2.11 -8.09 19.31
N ILE A 354 2.07 -6.96 18.62
CA ILE A 354 2.41 -6.85 17.19
C ILE A 354 3.73 -6.07 17.07
N SER A 355 4.71 -6.63 16.36
CA SER A 355 5.95 -5.91 16.09
C SER A 355 5.71 -4.74 15.14
N ARG A 356 6.50 -3.67 15.25
CA ARG A 356 6.48 -2.59 14.28
C ARG A 356 7.11 -3.06 12.96
N GLY A 357 6.36 -2.96 11.87
CA GLY A 357 6.85 -3.16 10.51
C GLY A 357 7.83 -2.05 10.12
N GLU A 358 8.72 -2.36 9.18
CA GLU A 358 9.68 -1.41 8.62
C GLU A 358 9.16 -0.85 7.29
N PHE A 359 9.33 0.46 7.08
CA PHE A 359 9.08 1.08 5.77
C PHE A 359 10.24 0.75 4.82
N ASN A 360 9.99 -0.13 3.86
CA ASN A 360 11.06 -0.75 3.06
C ASN A 360 10.68 -0.88 1.57
N SER A 361 11.67 -1.21 0.76
CA SER A 361 11.55 -1.54 -0.67
C SER A 361 11.35 -3.03 -0.94
N GLU A 362 11.62 -3.92 0.02
CA GLU A 362 11.63 -5.37 -0.22
C GLU A 362 10.23 -6.02 -0.22
N GLY A 363 9.25 -5.46 0.48
CA GLY A 363 7.89 -6.00 0.53
C GLY A 363 7.84 -7.48 0.93
N PHE A 364 7.30 -8.33 0.06
CA PHE A 364 7.24 -9.79 0.22
C PHE A 364 8.58 -10.50 -0.05
N LEU A 365 9.59 -9.83 -0.61
CA LEU A 365 10.91 -10.40 -0.85
C LEU A 365 11.74 -10.36 0.44
N LEU A 366 11.42 -11.22 1.42
CA LEU A 366 12.00 -11.19 2.77
C LEU A 366 13.53 -11.31 2.85
N GLU A 367 14.17 -11.84 1.79
CA GLU A 367 15.63 -11.94 1.63
C GLU A 367 16.26 -10.69 0.99
N GLY A 368 15.46 -9.71 0.59
CA GLY A 368 15.85 -8.48 -0.10
C GLY A 368 15.68 -8.55 -1.63
N LEU A 369 15.70 -7.37 -2.26
CA LEU A 369 15.71 -7.18 -3.71
C LEU A 369 16.96 -7.81 -4.32
N ASN A 370 16.83 -8.57 -5.40
CA ASN A 370 18.00 -9.09 -6.11
C ASN A 370 18.70 -7.95 -6.89
N PRO A 371 19.90 -7.50 -6.47
CA PRO A 371 20.57 -6.40 -7.14
C PRO A 371 21.14 -6.77 -8.51
N MET A 372 21.18 -8.07 -8.84
CA MET A 372 21.53 -8.58 -10.18
C MET A 372 20.35 -8.58 -11.14
N GLN A 373 19.19 -8.08 -10.71
CA GLN A 373 18.03 -7.75 -11.55
C GLN A 373 17.86 -6.24 -11.59
N ARG A 374 17.22 -5.73 -12.65
CA ARG A 374 17.01 -4.29 -12.81
C ARG A 374 15.98 -3.80 -11.80
N ILE A 375 16.37 -2.83 -10.97
CA ILE A 375 15.54 -2.27 -9.89
C ILE A 375 15.14 -0.84 -10.27
N SER A 376 13.83 -0.56 -10.33
CA SER A 376 13.35 0.79 -10.60
C SER A 376 13.72 1.74 -9.48
N ALA A 377 14.10 2.98 -9.85
CA ALA A 377 14.36 4.02 -8.87
C ALA A 377 13.10 4.37 -8.06
N GLY A 378 11.93 4.18 -8.65
CA GLY A 378 10.64 4.34 -8.00
C GLY A 378 10.42 3.42 -6.81
N LEU A 379 11.22 2.36 -6.61
CA LEU A 379 11.14 1.50 -5.43
C LEU A 379 11.79 2.11 -4.18
N ALA A 380 12.36 3.31 -4.28
CA ALA A 380 13.02 3.97 -3.16
C ALA A 380 12.10 4.06 -1.93
N CYS A 381 12.62 3.64 -0.78
CA CYS A 381 11.95 3.78 0.51
C CYS A 381 12.58 4.90 1.37
N TRP A 382 13.62 5.54 0.85
CA TRP A 382 14.32 6.66 1.44
C TRP A 382 14.56 7.73 0.36
N HIS A 383 14.13 8.96 0.60
CA HIS A 383 14.35 10.12 -0.27
C HIS A 383 14.46 11.42 0.56
N THR A 384 15.62 11.67 1.17
CA THR A 384 15.83 12.88 1.99
C THR A 384 16.25 14.07 1.15
N ASN A 385 15.77 15.25 1.57
CA ASN A 385 15.89 16.51 0.87
C ASN A 385 16.72 17.49 1.74
N PRO A 386 17.81 18.10 1.22
CA PRO A 386 18.72 18.95 2.01
C PRO A 386 18.03 20.11 2.75
N GLY A 387 17.05 20.74 2.10
CA GLY A 387 16.23 21.82 2.68
C GLY A 387 14.90 21.33 3.28
N GLY A 388 14.73 20.01 3.44
CA GLY A 388 13.49 19.38 3.86
C GLY A 388 12.39 19.39 2.80
N ILE A 389 11.22 18.91 3.20
CA ILE A 389 9.99 18.90 2.41
C ILE A 389 9.01 19.84 3.11
N LYS A 390 8.52 20.84 2.40
CA LYS A 390 7.48 21.74 2.92
C LYS A 390 6.11 21.24 2.48
N GLU A 391 5.24 20.98 3.45
CA GLU A 391 3.84 20.68 3.22
C GLU A 391 3.04 21.98 3.05
N VAL A 392 2.26 22.06 1.97
CA VAL A 392 1.27 23.09 1.69
C VAL A 392 0.03 22.36 1.21
N TYR A 393 -0.71 21.76 2.15
CA TYR A 393 -1.83 20.88 1.86
C TYR A 393 -2.74 21.42 0.73
N PRO A 394 -3.05 20.63 -0.30
CA PRO A 394 -2.75 19.20 -0.48
C PRO A 394 -1.37 18.90 -1.14
N HIS A 395 -0.53 19.92 -1.33
CA HIS A 395 0.72 19.87 -2.10
C HIS A 395 1.98 19.76 -1.22
N TYR A 396 3.06 19.33 -1.86
CA TYR A 396 4.39 19.23 -1.26
C TYR A 396 5.43 19.92 -2.14
N VAL A 397 6.31 20.69 -1.49
CA VAL A 397 7.43 21.38 -2.14
C VAL A 397 8.73 20.71 -1.71
N TYR A 398 9.45 20.17 -2.69
CA TYR A 398 10.70 19.45 -2.49
C TYR A 398 11.90 20.34 -2.81
N THR A 399 12.92 20.26 -1.95
CA THR A 399 14.24 20.90 -2.19
C THR A 399 15.25 19.93 -2.81
N GLY A 400 14.87 18.67 -2.99
CA GLY A 400 15.66 17.59 -3.55
C GLY A 400 14.79 16.42 -4.04
N SER A 401 15.31 15.20 -3.92
CA SER A 401 14.74 14.02 -4.54
C SER A 401 13.29 13.72 -4.12
N TYR A 402 12.45 13.41 -5.12
CA TYR A 402 11.13 12.80 -4.92
C TYR A 402 10.79 11.82 -6.05
N ILE A 403 9.91 10.86 -5.77
CA ILE A 403 9.43 9.88 -6.75
C ILE A 403 8.32 10.53 -7.58
N ARG A 404 8.48 10.60 -8.90
CA ARG A 404 7.46 11.14 -9.81
C ARG A 404 6.40 10.07 -10.13
N PRO A 405 5.10 10.31 -9.86
CA PRO A 405 4.03 9.40 -10.24
C PRO A 405 4.00 9.20 -11.76
N VAL A 406 3.73 7.96 -12.18
CA VAL A 406 3.55 7.60 -13.59
C VAL A 406 2.20 6.90 -13.70
N TYR A 407 1.35 7.33 -14.63
CA TYR A 407 0.03 6.73 -14.84
C TYR A 407 -0.02 6.00 -16.17
N ARG A 408 -0.90 4.99 -16.28
CA ARG A 408 -1.03 4.18 -17.49
C ARG A 408 -1.45 4.97 -18.75
N ASP A 409 -2.25 6.03 -18.58
CA ASP A 409 -2.76 6.87 -19.69
C ASP A 409 -1.71 7.85 -20.24
N ASN A 410 -0.72 8.21 -19.42
CA ASN A 410 0.47 8.87 -19.92
C ASN A 410 1.22 7.81 -20.67
N ASN A 411 1.11 7.74 -22.01
CA ASN A 411 1.79 6.74 -22.84
C ASN A 411 3.17 6.44 -22.22
N PRO A 412 3.32 5.35 -21.45
CA PRO A 412 4.55 5.11 -20.71
C PRO A 412 5.66 4.68 -21.68
N TYR A 413 5.31 4.57 -22.97
CA TYR A 413 6.14 4.26 -24.13
C TYR A 413 6.45 5.48 -25.01
N ALA A 414 6.06 6.71 -24.64
CA ALA A 414 6.32 7.91 -25.47
C ALA A 414 7.80 8.37 -25.48
N GLY A 415 8.75 7.55 -25.02
CA GLY A 415 10.16 7.93 -24.96
C GLY A 415 11.21 6.83 -25.18
N ASP A 416 10.86 5.54 -25.21
CA ASP A 416 11.78 4.46 -25.57
C ASP A 416 10.99 3.16 -25.84
N ASN A 417 11.03 2.68 -27.09
CA ASN A 417 10.28 1.52 -27.59
C ASN A 417 10.76 0.15 -27.04
N ASN A 418 11.61 0.11 -26.02
CA ASN A 418 12.31 -1.12 -25.63
C ASN A 418 11.91 -1.76 -24.29
N HIS A 419 10.87 -1.27 -23.59
CA HIS A 419 10.56 -1.77 -22.24
C HIS A 419 9.10 -2.19 -22.03
N LYS A 420 8.93 -3.44 -21.56
CA LYS A 420 7.65 -4.07 -21.23
C LYS A 420 7.18 -3.85 -19.78
N ILE A 421 7.88 -3.03 -18.99
CA ILE A 421 7.53 -2.73 -17.58
C ILE A 421 7.64 -1.21 -17.34
N PRO A 422 6.61 -0.56 -16.79
CA PRO A 422 6.64 0.85 -16.42
C PRO A 422 7.56 1.11 -15.22
N PHE A 423 8.46 2.10 -15.36
CA PHE A 423 9.36 2.60 -14.32
C PHE A 423 8.84 3.95 -13.81
N ALA A 424 8.96 4.22 -12.51
CA ALA A 424 8.76 5.55 -11.94
C ALA A 424 10.13 6.16 -11.62
N PRO A 425 10.48 7.35 -12.14
CA PRO A 425 11.77 7.95 -11.88
C PRO A 425 11.78 8.71 -10.54
N VAL A 426 12.96 8.79 -9.94
CA VAL A 426 13.26 9.78 -8.90
C VAL A 426 13.83 11.00 -9.57
N VAL A 427 13.24 12.17 -9.33
CA VAL A 427 13.56 13.43 -10.02
C VAL A 427 13.95 14.51 -9.01
N ASN A 428 14.37 15.67 -9.51
CA ASN A 428 14.84 16.78 -8.68
C ASN A 428 16.01 16.37 -7.77
N ASN A 429 16.95 15.59 -8.31
CA ASN A 429 18.07 15.07 -7.54
C ASN A 429 19.14 16.15 -7.38
N THR A 430 18.99 16.99 -6.35
CA THR A 430 19.88 18.12 -6.03
C THR A 430 21.03 17.70 -5.12
N SER A 431 22.08 18.52 -5.03
CA SER A 431 23.23 18.30 -4.13
C SER A 431 22.78 18.09 -2.68
N GLY A 432 23.23 17.01 -2.05
CA GLY A 432 22.86 16.57 -0.71
C GLY A 432 21.64 15.65 -0.64
N SER A 433 20.94 15.43 -1.75
CA SER A 433 19.82 14.47 -1.78
C SER A 433 20.33 13.03 -1.57
N ILE A 434 19.54 12.21 -0.89
CA ILE A 434 19.84 10.79 -0.68
C ILE A 434 18.64 9.97 -1.11
N VAL A 435 18.86 9.00 -1.99
CA VAL A 435 17.84 8.04 -2.45
C VAL A 435 18.27 6.64 -2.02
N GLY A 436 17.44 5.90 -1.30
CA GLY A 436 17.81 4.61 -0.71
C GLY A 436 16.77 3.51 -0.83
N TYR A 437 17.27 2.27 -0.72
CA TYR A 437 16.54 1.03 -0.92
C TYR A 437 16.84 0.06 0.21
N LYS A 438 15.79 -0.45 0.87
CA LYS A 438 15.88 -1.42 1.96
C LYS A 438 15.08 -2.67 1.62
N TYR A 439 15.67 -3.85 1.43
CA TYR A 439 17.10 -4.15 1.37
C TYR A 439 17.46 -4.83 0.06
N LEU A 440 18.75 -4.84 -0.26
CA LEU A 440 19.31 -5.70 -1.31
C LEU A 440 19.70 -7.05 -0.72
N ASN A 441 19.45 -8.12 -1.49
CA ASN A 441 19.93 -9.46 -1.21
C ASN A 441 21.38 -9.62 -1.70
N MET A 442 22.34 -9.44 -0.80
CA MET A 442 23.76 -9.54 -1.14
C MET A 442 24.26 -10.98 -1.26
N ASN A 443 23.45 -11.98 -0.88
CA ASN A 443 23.77 -13.39 -1.14
C ASN A 443 23.70 -13.72 -2.64
N ALA A 444 22.94 -12.95 -3.42
CA ALA A 444 22.83 -13.12 -4.87
C ALA A 444 24.02 -12.53 -5.66
N VAL A 445 24.90 -11.77 -5.01
CA VAL A 445 26.02 -11.09 -5.66
C VAL A 445 27.25 -12.01 -5.67
N PRO A 446 27.89 -12.26 -6.82
CA PRO A 446 29.08 -13.10 -6.91
C PRO A 446 30.31 -12.42 -6.29
N ARG A 447 31.13 -13.20 -5.57
CA ARG A 447 32.32 -12.71 -4.84
C ARG A 447 33.62 -12.82 -5.63
N ASP A 448 33.62 -13.66 -6.65
CA ASP A 448 34.77 -14.01 -7.49
C ASP A 448 34.80 -13.22 -8.81
N LYS A 449 33.90 -12.24 -8.97
CA LYS A 449 33.73 -11.46 -10.18
C LYS A 449 34.00 -9.98 -9.93
N SER A 450 34.48 -9.30 -10.98
CA SER A 450 34.51 -7.85 -10.98
C SER A 450 33.08 -7.33 -11.13
N LEU A 451 32.69 -6.38 -10.28
CA LEU A 451 31.33 -5.86 -10.24
C LEU A 451 31.29 -4.44 -10.81
N GLN A 452 30.21 -4.12 -11.53
CA GLN A 452 29.86 -2.76 -11.94
C GLN A 452 28.41 -2.47 -11.62
N MET A 453 28.10 -1.26 -11.17
CA MET A 453 26.72 -0.75 -11.17
C MET A 453 26.46 -0.05 -12.50
N GLN A 454 25.38 -0.44 -13.17
CA GLN A 454 24.79 0.33 -14.25
C GLN A 454 23.64 1.17 -13.68
N LEU A 455 23.62 2.47 -13.98
CA LEU A 455 22.55 3.39 -13.64
C LEU A 455 21.95 3.94 -14.93
N ARG A 456 20.62 3.99 -15.02
CA ARG A 456 19.94 4.71 -16.10
C ARG A 456 19.49 6.08 -15.64
N LEU A 457 20.06 7.10 -16.27
CA LEU A 457 19.89 8.50 -15.90
C LEU A 457 19.51 9.35 -17.12
N LYS A 458 18.84 10.47 -16.88
CA LYS A 458 18.79 11.61 -17.80
C LYS A 458 19.54 12.74 -17.13
N ALA A 459 20.72 13.08 -17.64
CA ALA A 459 21.44 14.25 -17.15
C ALA A 459 20.61 15.52 -17.41
N GLU A 460 20.65 16.43 -16.45
CA GLU A 460 20.10 17.78 -16.56
C GLU A 460 21.23 18.79 -16.79
N ASP A 461 20.99 20.08 -16.57
CA ASP A 461 21.93 21.15 -16.91
C ASP A 461 22.96 21.44 -15.81
N THR A 462 23.13 20.50 -14.86
CA THR A 462 24.05 20.63 -13.72
C THR A 462 25.05 19.48 -13.69
N ASP A 463 26.34 19.82 -13.61
CA ASP A 463 27.41 18.86 -13.34
C ASP A 463 27.25 18.28 -11.92
N GLY A 464 27.45 16.98 -11.76
CA GLY A 464 27.38 16.36 -10.45
C GLY A 464 28.00 14.98 -10.41
N ARG A 465 27.94 14.38 -9.23
CA ARG A 465 28.39 13.02 -8.99
C ARG A 465 27.41 12.29 -8.07
N ILE A 466 27.34 10.98 -8.23
CA ILE A 466 26.48 10.10 -7.44
C ILE A 466 27.38 9.09 -6.75
N ARG A 467 27.46 9.19 -5.43
CA ARG A 467 28.15 8.21 -4.59
C ARG A 467 27.21 7.06 -4.30
N ILE A 468 27.70 5.84 -4.48
CA ILE A 468 26.96 4.62 -4.24
C ILE A 468 27.42 4.08 -2.88
N MET A 469 26.53 4.10 -1.90
CA MET A 469 26.82 3.80 -0.51
C MET A 469 26.08 2.53 -0.07
N LEU A 470 26.76 1.62 0.62
CA LEU A 470 26.18 0.39 1.17
C LEU A 470 26.20 0.44 2.70
N GLY A 471 25.13 -0.03 3.34
CA GLY A 471 24.98 -0.08 4.81
C GLY A 471 24.40 1.20 5.42
N SER A 472 24.92 2.36 5.04
CA SER A 472 24.44 3.68 5.48
C SER A 472 24.82 4.72 4.41
N PRO A 473 24.06 5.82 4.24
CA PRO A 473 24.49 6.89 3.34
C PRO A 473 25.68 7.69 3.89
N TRP A 474 26.06 7.53 5.16
CA TRP A 474 27.16 8.25 5.80
C TRP A 474 28.28 7.32 6.26
N THR A 475 29.52 7.65 5.93
CA THR A 475 30.71 6.90 6.37
C THR A 475 30.91 6.95 7.89
N THR A 476 30.55 8.06 8.51
CA THR A 476 30.53 8.27 9.97
C THR A 476 29.54 7.36 10.70
N LYS A 477 28.56 6.80 9.97
CA LYS A 477 27.56 5.84 10.46
C LYS A 477 27.79 4.42 9.90
N GLY A 478 29.02 4.11 9.52
CA GLY A 478 29.41 2.77 9.04
C GLY A 478 29.09 2.49 7.58
N GLY A 479 28.62 3.48 6.83
CA GLY A 479 28.42 3.39 5.39
C GLY A 479 29.73 3.20 4.65
N VAL A 480 29.69 2.42 3.58
CA VAL A 480 30.85 2.19 2.71
C VAL A 480 30.52 2.68 1.31
N GLU A 481 31.34 3.61 0.80
CA GLU A 481 31.30 3.97 -0.61
C GLU A 481 31.83 2.81 -1.44
N ILE A 482 30.96 2.23 -2.26
CA ILE A 482 31.29 1.09 -3.10
C ILE A 482 31.52 1.50 -4.55
N GLY A 483 31.09 2.70 -4.98
CA GLY A 483 31.29 3.20 -6.33
C GLY A 483 30.90 4.66 -6.50
N LEU A 484 31.31 5.25 -7.62
CA LEU A 484 31.08 6.65 -7.96
C LEU A 484 30.71 6.79 -9.44
N VAL A 485 29.67 7.57 -9.74
CA VAL A 485 29.29 7.97 -11.09
C VAL A 485 29.46 9.48 -11.23
N ASN A 486 30.10 9.93 -12.31
CA ASN A 486 30.12 11.34 -12.69
C ASN A 486 29.04 11.60 -13.75
N VAL A 487 28.25 12.65 -13.55
CA VAL A 487 27.20 13.10 -14.47
C VAL A 487 27.61 14.47 -15.00
N LYS A 488 27.72 14.58 -16.33
CA LYS A 488 28.02 15.85 -17.00
C LYS A 488 26.74 16.53 -17.48
N ALA A 489 26.67 17.83 -17.26
CA ALA A 489 25.56 18.67 -17.67
C ALA A 489 25.26 18.48 -19.16
N GLY A 490 23.96 18.35 -19.50
CA GLY A 490 23.50 18.16 -20.87
C GLY A 490 23.96 16.87 -21.54
N SER A 491 24.53 15.91 -20.81
CA SER A 491 24.98 14.64 -21.38
C SER A 491 23.82 13.90 -22.06
N THR A 492 24.05 13.46 -23.29
CA THR A 492 23.10 12.60 -24.03
C THR A 492 23.20 11.13 -23.62
N CYS A 493 24.20 10.77 -22.80
CA CYS A 493 24.37 9.42 -22.29
C CYS A 493 23.20 9.03 -21.38
N ARG A 494 22.69 7.81 -21.55
CA ARG A 494 21.58 7.27 -20.76
C ARG A 494 22.00 6.19 -19.78
N GLU A 495 23.17 5.59 -19.99
CA GLU A 495 23.69 4.52 -19.15
C GLU A 495 25.03 4.92 -18.58
N PHE A 496 25.08 5.01 -17.25
CA PHE A 496 26.27 5.36 -16.50
C PHE A 496 26.77 4.14 -15.74
N TYR A 497 28.08 4.01 -15.62
CA TYR A 497 28.71 2.83 -15.02
C TYR A 497 29.66 3.25 -13.91
N ALA A 498 29.61 2.53 -12.79
CA ALA A 498 30.57 2.63 -11.70
C ALA A 498 31.16 1.25 -11.42
N SER A 499 32.48 1.14 -11.38
CA SER A 499 33.14 -0.06 -10.82
C SER A 499 32.84 -0.15 -9.33
N LEU A 500 32.54 -1.37 -8.86
CA LEU A 500 32.15 -1.62 -7.49
C LEU A 500 33.26 -2.29 -6.68
N SER A 501 33.50 -1.78 -5.47
CA SER A 501 34.37 -2.39 -4.47
C SER A 501 33.56 -2.69 -3.20
N ILE A 502 33.14 -3.94 -3.03
CA ILE A 502 32.29 -4.37 -1.91
C ILE A 502 33.15 -5.13 -0.89
N PRO A 503 33.29 -4.64 0.36
CA PRO A 503 34.00 -5.38 1.39
C PRO A 503 33.36 -6.74 1.67
N ALA A 504 34.18 -7.77 1.92
CA ALA A 504 33.72 -9.14 2.15
C ALA A 504 32.63 -9.26 3.24
N LYS A 505 32.69 -8.41 4.27
CA LYS A 505 31.69 -8.39 5.37
C LYS A 505 30.29 -7.96 4.92
N LEU A 506 30.17 -7.17 3.86
CA LEU A 506 28.90 -6.66 3.31
C LEU A 506 28.39 -7.50 2.13
N HIS A 507 29.10 -8.58 1.78
CA HIS A 507 28.78 -9.44 0.65
C HIS A 507 27.85 -10.61 1.02
N LYS A 508 27.00 -10.40 2.02
CA LYS A 508 26.07 -11.39 2.56
C LYS A 508 24.86 -10.73 3.22
N GLY A 509 23.76 -11.49 3.26
CA GLY A 509 22.50 -11.09 3.88
C GLY A 509 21.89 -9.85 3.21
N LYS A 510 21.02 -9.19 3.97
CA LYS A 510 20.36 -7.95 3.57
C LYS A 510 21.26 -6.75 3.81
N GLN A 511 21.44 -5.91 2.80
CA GLN A 511 22.17 -4.64 2.93
C GLN A 511 21.36 -3.49 2.33
N PRO A 512 21.24 -2.34 3.01
CA PRO A 512 20.61 -1.17 2.44
C PRO A 512 21.58 -0.48 1.46
N LEU A 513 21.06 0.03 0.35
CA LEU A 513 21.82 0.75 -0.68
C LEU A 513 21.32 2.19 -0.76
N PHE A 514 22.25 3.14 -0.88
CA PHE A 514 21.95 4.56 -1.03
C PHE A 514 22.73 5.17 -2.19
N PHE A 515 22.10 6.12 -2.86
CA PHE A 515 22.69 7.01 -3.85
C PHE A 515 22.70 8.41 -3.25
N VAL A 516 23.89 8.97 -3.04
CA VAL A 516 24.08 10.32 -2.50
C VAL A 516 24.49 11.23 -3.64
N PHE A 517 23.67 12.25 -3.89
CA PHE A 517 23.84 13.19 -4.99
C PHE A 517 24.67 14.38 -4.53
N GLU A 518 25.71 14.75 -5.28
CA GLU A 518 26.63 15.83 -4.93
C GLU A 518 26.90 16.70 -6.17
N SER A 519 26.83 18.02 -5.99
CA SER A 519 27.18 19.02 -6.99
C SER A 519 27.74 20.27 -6.32
N GLU A 520 28.57 21.01 -7.03
CA GLU A 520 29.02 22.36 -6.63
C GLU A 520 27.90 23.40 -6.76
N THR A 521 26.87 23.10 -7.56
CA THR A 521 25.71 23.97 -7.75
C THR A 521 24.56 23.50 -6.84
N GLU A 522 24.25 24.28 -5.82
CA GLU A 522 23.15 24.00 -4.90
C GLU A 522 21.78 24.22 -5.54
N GLY A 523 20.78 23.42 -5.12
CA GLY A 523 19.38 23.59 -5.49
C GLY A 523 19.02 23.28 -6.96
N GLN A 524 20.00 22.93 -7.80
CA GLN A 524 19.76 22.50 -9.18
C GLN A 524 19.83 20.98 -9.30
N SER A 525 18.91 20.40 -10.08
CA SER A 525 18.83 18.96 -10.29
C SER A 525 19.98 18.50 -11.20
N ILE A 526 20.66 17.43 -10.79
CA ILE A 526 21.77 16.82 -11.54
C ILE A 526 21.22 15.91 -12.64
N CYS A 527 20.14 15.18 -12.35
CA CYS A 527 19.56 14.21 -13.27
C CYS A 527 18.15 13.76 -12.85
N GLU A 528 17.43 13.14 -13.78
CA GLU A 528 16.36 12.17 -13.46
C GLU A 528 16.99 10.76 -13.35
N PHE A 529 16.65 10.01 -12.29
CA PHE A 529 17.13 8.66 -12.01
C PHE A 529 16.02 7.63 -12.26
N TYR A 530 16.23 6.68 -13.16
CA TYR A 530 15.19 5.74 -13.59
C TYR A 530 15.30 4.36 -12.94
N ASP A 531 16.50 3.80 -12.89
CA ASP A 531 16.77 2.46 -12.35
C ASP A 531 18.27 2.15 -12.29
N PHE A 532 18.59 1.03 -11.64
CA PHE A 532 19.95 0.51 -11.53
C PHE A 532 20.00 -1.02 -11.57
N LEU A 533 21.19 -1.56 -11.81
CA LEU A 533 21.48 -2.99 -11.87
C LEU A 533 22.97 -3.24 -11.56
N MET A 534 23.28 -4.23 -10.73
CA MET A 534 24.65 -4.75 -10.58
C MET A 534 24.95 -5.78 -11.67
N LEU A 535 26.09 -5.62 -12.32
CA LEU A 535 26.59 -6.49 -13.37
C LEU A 535 27.85 -7.21 -12.90
N ALA A 536 27.90 -8.52 -13.12
CA ALA A 536 29.11 -9.31 -12.96
C ALA A 536 29.87 -9.33 -14.28
N ARG A 537 31.10 -8.82 -14.28
CA ARG A 537 32.02 -8.91 -15.41
C ARG A 537 32.89 -10.17 -15.25
N PRO A 538 33.22 -10.86 -16.36
CA PRO A 538 34.00 -12.10 -16.36
C PRO A 538 35.26 -12.06 -15.50
#